data_AF-A0A2V5MER1-F1
#
_entry.id   AF-A0A2V5MER1-F1
#
_cell.length_a   1.000
_cell.length_b   1.000
_cell.length_c   1.000
_cell.angle_alpha   90.00
_cell.angle_beta   90.00
_cell.angle_gamma   90.00
#
_symmetry.space_group_name_H-M   'P 1'
#
loop_
_entity.id
_entity.type
_entity.pdbx_description
1 polymer ?
#
loop_
_entity_poly.entity_id
_entity_poly.type
_entity_poly.pdbx_seq_one_letter_code
_entity_poly.pdbx_strand_id
1 'polypeptide(L)'
;MMRVIFLIGIIAFVSPLHAQTASPSVSPSLEQRIADLEAYVNNSGRGADTSSSMASNIGGPGPGHNAWMMTCAALVLFMTLPGLALFYGGLVRAKNVLSVLAQCLGIAGLVTILWWAAGYSLVFSHGSPFMGGLKFAFLHGVDARPNTDYSYWVSQNVFAMYQLMFAIITPALIIGAVAERMKFAAVLVFVGAWMFAVYFPIAHMVWG
;
A
#
# COMPACT_ATOMS: atom_id res chain seq x y z
N MET A 1 -2.65 13.34 41.39
CA MET A 1 -3.74 12.59 40.72
C MET A 1 -4.97 13.45 40.38
N MET A 2 -5.33 14.46 41.18
CA MET A 2 -6.53 15.29 40.96
C MET A 2 -6.42 16.34 39.83
N ARG A 3 -5.20 16.67 39.35
CA ARG A 3 -4.97 17.63 38.25
C ARG A 3 -5.10 17.04 36.83
N VAL A 4 -4.91 15.73 36.68
CA VAL A 4 -5.04 15.03 35.38
C VAL A 4 -6.51 14.78 35.05
N ILE A 5 -7.34 14.54 36.07
CA ILE A 5 -8.79 14.33 35.92
C ILE A 5 -9.49 15.64 35.52
N PHE A 6 -9.03 16.79 36.02
CA PHE A 6 -9.58 18.10 35.66
C PHE A 6 -9.24 18.52 34.23
N LEU A 7 -8.08 18.11 33.69
CA LEU A 7 -7.68 18.42 32.32
C LEU A 7 -8.46 17.59 31.27
N ILE A 8 -8.83 16.35 31.62
CA ILE A 8 -9.66 15.48 30.77
C ILE A 8 -11.13 15.95 30.77
N GLY A 9 -11.62 16.51 31.89
CA GLY A 9 -12.98 17.05 31.99
C GLY A 9 -13.23 18.31 31.14
N ILE A 10 -12.19 19.12 30.88
CA ILE A 10 -12.34 20.38 30.12
C ILE A 10 -12.27 20.15 28.59
N ILE A 11 -11.54 19.14 28.13
CA ILE A 11 -11.46 18.82 26.68
C ILE A 11 -12.77 18.20 26.16
N ALA A 12 -13.56 17.56 27.04
CA ALA A 12 -14.86 16.97 26.67
C ALA A 12 -15.97 18.00 26.44
N PHE A 13 -15.81 19.27 26.86
CA PHE A 13 -16.89 20.26 26.84
C PHE A 13 -16.80 21.31 25.70
N VAL A 14 -15.80 21.23 24.82
CA VAL A 14 -15.59 22.22 23.73
C VAL A 14 -15.60 21.59 22.33
N SER A 15 -15.95 20.31 22.19
CA SER A 15 -16.25 19.77 20.87
C SER A 15 -17.73 20.02 20.57
N PRO A 16 -18.12 20.97 19.70
CA PRO A 16 -19.43 20.88 19.11
C PRO A 16 -19.40 19.62 18.23
N LEU A 17 -19.95 18.54 18.78
CA LEU A 17 -20.53 17.45 18.02
C LEU A 17 -21.58 18.08 17.11
N HIS A 18 -21.13 18.61 15.98
CA HIS A 18 -21.98 18.77 14.82
C HIS A 18 -22.32 17.35 14.40
N ALA A 19 -23.39 16.81 14.96
CA ALA A 19 -24.11 15.73 14.33
C ALA A 19 -24.41 16.23 12.92
N GLN A 20 -23.65 15.75 11.94
CA GLN A 20 -23.93 15.98 10.55
C GLN A 20 -25.29 15.33 10.33
N THR A 21 -26.34 16.15 10.33
CA THR A 21 -27.67 15.73 9.92
C THR A 21 -27.50 15.26 8.49
N ALA A 22 -27.45 13.94 8.31
CA ALA A 22 -27.47 13.34 6.99
C ALA A 22 -28.76 13.82 6.33
N SER A 23 -28.63 14.72 5.35
CA SER A 23 -29.72 15.05 4.45
C SER A 23 -30.33 13.73 3.96
N PRO A 24 -31.66 13.61 3.84
CA PRO A 24 -32.27 12.37 3.39
C PRO A 24 -31.71 12.05 2.00
N SER A 25 -30.84 11.04 1.91
CA SER A 25 -30.30 10.62 0.64
C SER A 25 -31.44 10.02 -0.16
N VAL A 26 -31.85 10.72 -1.21
CA VAL A 26 -32.81 10.19 -2.19
C VAL A 26 -32.28 8.85 -2.67
N SER A 27 -33.12 7.81 -2.62
CA SER A 27 -32.73 6.48 -3.09
C SER A 27 -32.34 6.54 -4.57
N PRO A 28 -31.23 5.88 -4.95
CA PRO A 28 -30.76 5.92 -6.34
C PRO A 28 -31.80 5.30 -7.27
N SER A 29 -31.98 5.91 -8.44
CA SER A 29 -32.86 5.41 -9.51
C SER A 29 -32.40 4.03 -10.01
N LEU A 30 -33.28 3.29 -10.70
CA LEU A 30 -32.93 1.97 -11.26
C LEU A 30 -31.77 2.07 -12.26
N GLU A 31 -31.77 3.10 -13.10
CA GLU A 31 -30.71 3.36 -14.08
C GLU A 31 -29.36 3.59 -13.40
N GLN A 32 -29.31 4.40 -12.34
CA GLN A 32 -28.09 4.63 -11.55
C GLN A 32 -27.60 3.35 -10.87
N ARG A 33 -28.52 2.53 -10.32
CA ARG A 33 -28.16 1.25 -9.70
C ARG A 33 -27.58 0.26 -10.70
N ILE A 34 -28.12 0.22 -11.92
CA ILE A 34 -27.61 -0.63 -13.00
C ILE A 34 -26.24 -0.12 -13.45
N ALA A 35 -26.08 1.18 -13.67
CA ALA A 35 -24.79 1.78 -14.04
C ALA A 35 -23.70 1.54 -12.97
N ASP A 36 -24.04 1.64 -11.68
CA ASP A 36 -23.11 1.31 -10.59
C ASP A 36 -22.71 -0.18 -10.58
N LEU A 37 -23.66 -1.08 -10.85
CA LEU A 37 -23.40 -2.51 -10.96
C LEU A 37 -22.52 -2.82 -12.17
N GLU A 38 -22.79 -2.22 -13.32
CA GLU A 38 -21.96 -2.36 -14.51
C GLU A 38 -20.55 -1.83 -14.26
N ALA A 39 -20.41 -0.69 -13.58
CA ALA A 39 -19.10 -0.14 -13.23
C ALA A 39 -18.34 -1.06 -12.26
N TYR A 40 -19.04 -1.65 -11.29
CA TYR A 40 -18.46 -2.61 -10.35
C TYR A 40 -17.99 -3.88 -11.05
N VAL A 41 -18.85 -4.48 -11.87
CA VAL A 41 -18.57 -5.76 -12.55
C VAL A 41 -17.47 -5.58 -13.60
N ASN A 42 -17.46 -4.46 -14.32
CA ASN A 42 -16.46 -4.18 -15.34
C ASN A 42 -15.19 -3.52 -14.79
N ASN A 43 -15.07 -3.35 -13.48
CA ASN A 43 -13.95 -2.65 -12.82
C ASN A 43 -13.64 -1.27 -13.45
N SER A 44 -14.69 -0.52 -13.78
CA SER A 44 -14.57 0.85 -14.27
C SER A 44 -14.91 1.87 -13.19
N GLY A 45 -14.51 3.13 -13.41
CA GLY A 45 -14.98 4.23 -12.58
C GLY A 45 -16.50 4.34 -12.65
N ARG A 46 -17.13 4.76 -11.54
CA ARG A 46 -18.55 5.10 -11.56
C ARG A 46 -18.76 6.25 -12.54
N GLY A 47 -19.78 6.13 -13.38
CA GLY A 47 -20.18 7.16 -14.34
C GLY A 47 -20.42 8.50 -13.65
N ALA A 48 -20.04 9.58 -14.32
CA ALA A 48 -19.94 10.94 -13.77
C ALA A 48 -21.23 11.45 -13.10
N ASP A 49 -21.14 11.75 -11.82
CA ASP A 49 -21.72 12.96 -11.23
C ASP A 49 -20.77 13.48 -10.16
N THR A 50 -19.87 14.38 -10.58
CA THR A 50 -18.94 15.19 -9.78
C THR A 50 -19.65 16.23 -8.91
N SER A 51 -20.86 15.96 -8.42
CA SER A 51 -21.56 16.82 -7.48
C SER A 51 -22.44 16.00 -6.52
N SER A 52 -22.09 16.10 -5.24
CA SER A 52 -22.95 15.86 -4.07
C SER A 52 -23.62 14.49 -3.90
N SER A 53 -23.10 13.72 -2.93
CA SER A 53 -23.92 12.88 -2.02
C SER A 53 -24.99 11.96 -2.63
N MET A 54 -24.74 11.33 -3.78
CA MET A 54 -25.65 10.28 -4.26
C MET A 54 -25.40 8.99 -3.47
N ALA A 55 -26.44 8.47 -2.82
CA ALA A 55 -26.37 7.19 -2.13
C ALA A 55 -26.26 6.05 -3.14
N SER A 56 -25.06 5.53 -3.35
CA SER A 56 -24.89 4.24 -4.03
C SER A 56 -25.21 3.10 -3.07
N ASN A 57 -25.92 2.08 -3.56
CA ASN A 57 -26.10 0.83 -2.81
C ASN A 57 -24.82 -0.02 -2.77
N ILE A 58 -23.83 0.28 -3.62
CA ILE A 58 -22.49 -0.32 -3.59
C ILE A 58 -21.57 0.65 -2.84
N GLY A 59 -21.77 0.72 -1.53
CA GLY A 59 -21.00 1.59 -0.65
C GLY A 59 -19.56 1.08 -0.46
N GLY A 60 -18.58 1.96 -0.66
CA GLY A 60 -17.18 1.67 -0.31
C GLY A 60 -16.42 0.81 -1.33
N PRO A 61 -15.27 0.22 -0.91
CA PRO A 61 -14.44 -0.62 -1.75
C PRO A 61 -15.12 -1.96 -2.08
N GLY A 62 -14.73 -2.55 -3.20
CA GLY A 62 -15.23 -3.85 -3.62
C GLY A 62 -14.66 -4.98 -2.77
N PRO A 63 -15.45 -5.72 -1.98
CA PRO A 63 -14.94 -6.78 -1.13
C PRO A 63 -14.27 -7.90 -1.94
N GLY A 64 -14.82 -8.26 -3.12
CA GLY A 64 -14.21 -9.24 -4.02
C GLY A 64 -12.90 -8.74 -4.63
N HIS A 65 -12.82 -7.46 -4.99
CA HIS A 65 -11.61 -6.82 -5.50
C HIS A 65 -10.50 -6.82 -4.44
N ASN A 66 -10.83 -6.43 -3.20
CA ASN A 66 -9.90 -6.47 -2.07
C ASN A 66 -9.46 -7.89 -1.74
N ALA A 67 -10.38 -8.87 -1.70
CA ALA A 67 -10.06 -10.26 -1.43
C ALA A 67 -9.04 -10.79 -2.46
N TRP A 68 -9.30 -10.57 -3.75
CA TRP A 68 -8.38 -10.98 -4.80
C TRP A 68 -7.02 -10.27 -4.70
N MET A 69 -7.00 -8.96 -4.46
CA MET A 69 -5.75 -8.21 -4.31
C MET A 69 -4.93 -8.64 -3.11
N MET A 70 -5.56 -8.99 -1.98
CA MET A 70 -4.87 -9.56 -0.83
C MET A 70 -4.33 -10.96 -1.11
N THR A 71 -5.07 -11.79 -1.85
CA THR A 71 -4.57 -13.09 -2.34
C THR A 71 -3.34 -12.87 -3.24
N CYS A 72 -3.40 -11.95 -4.19
CA CYS A 72 -2.26 -11.61 -5.04
C CYS A 72 -1.07 -11.09 -4.22
N ALA A 73 -1.29 -10.25 -3.22
CA ALA A 73 -0.23 -9.78 -2.33
C ALA A 73 0.44 -10.95 -1.60
N ALA A 74 -0.34 -11.89 -1.06
CA ALA A 74 0.19 -13.09 -0.43
C ALA A 74 1.01 -13.95 -1.42
N LEU A 75 0.55 -14.11 -2.66
CA LEU A 75 1.28 -14.84 -3.71
C LEU A 75 2.61 -14.15 -4.08
N VAL A 76 2.63 -12.81 -4.20
CA VAL A 76 3.87 -12.08 -4.50
C VAL A 76 4.83 -12.12 -3.32
N LEU A 77 4.32 -12.04 -2.08
CA LEU A 77 5.16 -12.26 -0.91
C LEU A 77 5.74 -13.67 -0.90
N PHE A 78 4.93 -14.68 -1.27
CA PHE A 78 5.35 -16.07 -1.35
C PHE A 78 6.49 -16.29 -2.34
N MET A 79 6.54 -15.50 -3.42
CA MET A 79 7.67 -15.50 -4.35
C MET A 79 8.97 -15.07 -3.67
N THR A 80 8.96 -14.19 -2.67
CA THR A 80 10.19 -13.83 -1.91
C THR A 80 10.42 -14.77 -0.73
N LEU A 81 9.38 -14.99 0.08
CA LEU A 81 9.39 -15.74 1.33
C LEU A 81 8.36 -16.89 1.24
N PRO A 82 8.78 -18.14 0.97
CA PRO A 82 10.16 -18.62 0.87
C PRO A 82 10.73 -18.71 -0.56
N GLY A 83 10.02 -18.30 -1.61
CA GLY A 83 10.39 -18.59 -3.02
C GLY A 83 11.84 -18.28 -3.40
N LEU A 84 12.25 -17.00 -3.39
CA LEU A 84 13.61 -16.57 -3.69
C LEU A 84 14.63 -17.08 -2.67
N ALA A 85 14.20 -17.17 -1.40
CA ALA A 85 15.04 -17.66 -0.32
C ALA A 85 15.48 -19.12 -0.56
N LEU A 86 14.56 -19.97 -1.04
CA LEU A 86 14.84 -21.35 -1.44
C LEU A 86 15.55 -21.43 -2.78
N PHE A 87 15.15 -20.61 -3.75
CA PHE A 87 15.76 -20.59 -5.08
C PHE A 87 17.25 -20.25 -5.01
N TYR A 88 17.61 -19.12 -4.41
CA TYR A 88 19.02 -18.73 -4.24
C TYR A 88 19.72 -19.57 -3.16
N GLY A 89 19.01 -20.04 -2.14
CA GLY A 89 19.51 -21.00 -1.16
C GLY A 89 20.00 -22.30 -1.81
N GLY A 90 19.30 -22.79 -2.83
CA GLY A 90 19.69 -23.99 -3.58
C GLY A 90 20.89 -23.81 -4.51
N LEU A 91 21.26 -22.56 -4.84
CA LEU A 91 22.41 -22.24 -5.71
C LEU A 91 23.70 -21.97 -4.94
N VAL A 92 23.62 -21.82 -3.62
CA VAL A 92 24.77 -21.54 -2.74
C VAL A 92 25.23 -22.80 -2.01
N ARG A 93 26.43 -22.75 -1.41
CA ARG A 93 26.89 -23.86 -0.56
C ARG A 93 26.02 -23.97 0.69
N ALA A 94 25.78 -25.18 1.17
CA ALA A 94 24.94 -25.45 2.35
C ALA A 94 25.26 -24.56 3.57
N LYS A 95 26.55 -24.29 3.84
CA LYS A 95 27.01 -23.42 4.93
C LYS A 95 26.55 -21.96 4.83
N ASN A 96 26.12 -21.53 3.64
CA ASN A 96 25.74 -20.16 3.34
C ASN A 96 24.23 -19.97 3.14
N VAL A 97 23.44 -21.04 3.14
CA VAL A 97 21.97 -20.98 2.96
C VAL A 97 21.32 -20.09 4.01
N LEU A 98 21.76 -20.20 5.27
CA LEU A 98 21.24 -19.37 6.37
C LEU A 98 21.46 -17.87 6.10
N SER A 99 22.58 -17.50 5.47
CA SER A 99 22.86 -16.11 5.10
C SER A 99 21.89 -15.60 4.04
N VAL A 100 21.56 -16.43 3.04
CA VAL A 100 20.58 -16.09 2.00
C VAL A 100 19.19 -15.87 2.60
N LEU A 101 18.74 -16.81 3.44
CA LEU A 101 17.46 -16.69 4.15
C LEU A 101 17.40 -15.41 5.00
N ALA A 102 18.48 -15.12 5.75
CA ALA A 102 18.57 -13.91 6.56
C ALA A 102 18.52 -12.64 5.70
N GLN A 103 19.19 -12.62 4.55
CA GLN A 103 19.16 -11.49 3.62
C GLN A 103 17.75 -11.27 3.04
N CYS A 104 17.05 -12.31 2.59
CA CYS A 104 15.67 -12.19 2.11
C CYS A 104 14.74 -11.61 3.18
N LEU A 105 14.81 -12.12 4.41
CA LEU A 105 13.99 -11.62 5.52
C LEU A 105 14.37 -10.19 5.93
N GLY A 106 15.68 -9.90 5.97
CA GLY A 106 16.20 -8.57 6.28
C GLY A 106 15.77 -7.51 5.26
N ILE A 107 15.76 -7.86 3.97
CA ILE A 107 15.26 -6.99 2.91
C ILE A 107 13.76 -6.77 3.07
N ALA A 108 12.97 -7.84 3.28
CA ALA A 108 11.54 -7.71 3.49
C ALA A 108 11.22 -6.76 4.65
N GLY A 109 11.93 -6.89 5.78
CA GLY A 109 11.80 -6.01 6.94
C GLY A 109 12.21 -4.56 6.65
N LEU A 110 13.40 -4.36 6.07
CA LEU A 110 13.90 -3.02 5.73
C LEU A 110 12.97 -2.30 4.76
N VAL A 111 12.62 -2.94 3.65
CA VAL A 111 11.77 -2.34 2.61
C VAL A 111 10.39 -2.02 3.16
N THR A 112 9.81 -2.86 4.02
CA THR A 112 8.54 -2.57 4.68
C THR A 112 8.60 -1.27 5.49
N ILE A 113 9.68 -1.06 6.25
CA ILE A 113 9.87 0.18 7.03
C ILE A 113 10.02 1.38 6.10
N LEU A 114 10.83 1.28 5.05
CA LEU A 114 11.02 2.36 4.08
C LEU A 114 9.72 2.71 3.35
N TRP A 115 8.95 1.69 2.97
CA TRP A 115 7.66 1.84 2.29
C TRP A 115 6.65 2.57 3.15
N TRP A 116 6.51 2.15 4.41
CA TRP A 116 5.67 2.81 5.40
C TRP A 116 6.10 4.26 5.62
N ALA A 117 7.40 4.49 5.86
CA ALA A 117 7.92 5.82 6.19
C ALA A 117 7.69 6.83 5.06
N ALA A 118 8.05 6.48 3.82
CA ALA A 118 7.93 7.38 2.67
C ALA A 118 7.71 6.69 1.31
N GLY A 119 8.11 5.44 1.14
CA GLY A 119 8.16 4.78 -0.17
C GLY A 119 6.82 4.74 -0.89
N TYR A 120 5.72 4.43 -0.18
CA TYR A 120 4.38 4.46 -0.79
C TYR A 120 4.04 5.85 -1.34
N SER A 121 4.37 6.89 -0.58
CA SER A 121 4.13 8.28 -0.99
C SER A 121 5.00 8.69 -2.17
N LEU A 122 6.29 8.36 -2.13
CA LEU A 122 7.22 8.70 -3.21
C LEU A 122 6.86 8.03 -4.54
N VAL A 123 6.11 6.93 -4.51
CA VAL A 123 5.62 6.24 -5.71
C VAL A 123 4.22 6.69 -6.12
N PHE A 124 3.27 6.83 -5.19
CA PHE A 124 1.84 7.00 -5.51
C PHE A 124 1.23 8.32 -5.03
N SER A 125 2.04 9.30 -4.60
CA SER A 125 1.57 10.68 -4.45
C SER A 125 1.88 11.45 -5.72
N HIS A 126 0.96 12.34 -6.11
CA HIS A 126 1.27 13.40 -7.07
C HIS A 126 2.55 14.14 -6.69
N GLY A 127 3.37 14.45 -7.70
CA GLY A 127 4.69 15.04 -7.53
C GLY A 127 5.27 15.49 -8.88
N SER A 128 6.55 15.17 -9.10
CA SER A 128 7.26 15.42 -10.36
C SER A 128 7.20 14.18 -11.27
N PRO A 129 7.47 14.30 -12.58
CA PRO A 129 7.50 13.14 -13.48
C PRO A 129 8.45 12.00 -13.06
N PHE A 130 9.45 12.29 -12.22
CA PHE A 130 10.45 11.32 -11.78
C PHE A 130 10.22 10.79 -10.37
N MET A 131 9.47 11.50 -9.53
CA MET A 131 9.27 11.14 -8.13
C MET A 131 8.04 11.83 -7.55
N GLY A 132 7.25 11.08 -6.78
CA GLY A 132 6.06 11.55 -6.07
C GLY A 132 6.36 12.44 -4.87
N GLY A 133 5.30 12.98 -4.29
CA GLY A 133 5.35 13.81 -3.08
C GLY A 133 5.37 13.03 -1.76
N LEU A 134 5.24 13.75 -0.64
CA LEU A 134 5.19 13.20 0.72
C LEU A 134 3.77 13.19 1.34
N LYS A 135 2.72 13.32 0.53
CA LYS A 135 1.32 13.35 0.99
C LYS A 135 0.94 12.15 1.85
N PHE A 136 1.44 10.97 1.49
CA PHE A 136 1.14 9.69 2.14
C PHE A 136 2.30 9.20 3.02
N ALA A 137 3.21 10.08 3.46
CA ALA A 137 4.28 9.70 4.38
C ALA A 137 3.69 9.08 5.66
N PHE A 138 4.34 8.04 6.20
CA PHE A 138 3.82 7.23 7.31
C PHE A 138 2.45 6.58 7.04
N LEU A 139 2.08 6.42 5.76
CA LEU A 139 0.75 6.02 5.29
C LEU A 139 -0.37 6.95 5.77
N HIS A 140 -0.07 8.23 6.01
CA HIS A 140 -1.07 9.22 6.40
C HIS A 140 -2.14 9.38 5.31
N GLY A 141 -3.42 9.20 5.68
CA GLY A 141 -4.55 9.28 4.74
C GLY A 141 -4.69 8.08 3.80
N VAL A 142 -3.91 7.01 4.01
CA VAL A 142 -4.05 5.74 3.29
C VAL A 142 -5.03 4.85 4.06
N ASP A 143 -6.31 4.90 3.69
CA ASP A 143 -7.38 4.21 4.40
C ASP A 143 -8.06 3.12 3.55
N ALA A 144 -9.22 2.64 4.02
CA ALA A 144 -10.00 1.60 3.34
C ALA A 144 -10.79 2.13 2.12
N ARG A 145 -10.79 3.43 1.85
CA ARG A 145 -11.48 4.01 0.69
C ARG A 145 -10.64 3.75 -0.57
N PRO A 146 -11.28 3.54 -1.73
CA PRO A 146 -10.54 3.49 -2.99
C PRO A 146 -9.87 4.84 -3.29
N ASN A 147 -8.67 4.78 -3.86
CA ASN A 147 -8.04 5.94 -4.49
C ASN A 147 -8.15 5.77 -6.01
N THR A 148 -9.04 6.57 -6.61
CA THR A 148 -9.40 6.49 -8.04
C THR A 148 -8.27 6.86 -8.98
N ASP A 149 -7.17 7.43 -8.48
CA ASP A 149 -5.97 7.68 -9.29
C ASP A 149 -5.34 6.36 -9.77
N TYR A 150 -5.50 5.27 -9.00
CA TYR A 150 -4.85 3.98 -9.25
C TYR A 150 -5.80 2.78 -9.29
N SER A 151 -6.93 2.85 -8.57
CA SER A 151 -7.94 1.79 -8.58
C SER A 151 -9.32 2.31 -8.20
N TYR A 152 -10.34 1.89 -8.96
CA TYR A 152 -11.71 2.30 -8.71
C TYR A 152 -12.36 1.59 -7.51
N TRP A 153 -11.97 0.34 -7.26
CA TRP A 153 -12.67 -0.53 -6.33
C TRP A 153 -11.78 -1.14 -5.25
N VAL A 154 -10.46 -1.11 -5.41
CA VAL A 154 -9.52 -1.62 -4.39
C VAL A 154 -9.28 -0.52 -3.37
N SER A 155 -9.36 -0.87 -2.08
CA SER A 155 -9.00 0.03 -1.00
C SER A 155 -7.55 0.49 -1.12
N GLN A 156 -7.28 1.77 -0.83
CA GLN A 156 -5.94 2.33 -0.97
C GLN A 156 -4.92 1.59 -0.09
N ASN A 157 -5.31 1.20 1.14
CA ASN A 157 -4.46 0.40 2.02
C ASN A 157 -4.11 -0.99 1.46
N VAL A 158 -5.07 -1.69 0.83
CA VAL A 158 -4.85 -2.99 0.19
C VAL A 158 -3.94 -2.84 -1.03
N PHE A 159 -4.14 -1.78 -1.83
CA PHE A 159 -3.25 -1.46 -2.94
C PHE A 159 -1.82 -1.17 -2.45
N ALA A 160 -1.67 -0.39 -1.38
CA ALA A 160 -0.36 -0.11 -0.76
C ALA A 160 0.34 -1.38 -0.28
N MET A 161 -0.40 -2.34 0.30
CA MET A 161 0.14 -3.64 0.69
C MET A 161 0.53 -4.48 -0.52
N TYR A 162 -0.26 -4.51 -1.58
CA TYR A 162 0.07 -5.25 -2.80
C TYR A 162 1.37 -4.73 -3.43
N GLN A 163 1.49 -3.41 -3.56
CA GLN A 163 2.66 -2.76 -4.13
C GLN A 163 3.93 -2.91 -3.28
N LEU A 164 3.78 -2.97 -1.94
CA LEU A 164 4.89 -3.31 -1.05
C LEU A 164 5.53 -4.66 -1.42
N MET A 165 4.75 -5.65 -1.87
CA MET A 165 5.30 -6.97 -2.21
C MET A 165 6.23 -6.90 -3.43
N PHE A 166 5.92 -6.05 -4.41
CA PHE A 166 6.82 -5.74 -5.52
C PHE A 166 8.07 -5.00 -5.03
N ALA A 167 7.90 -4.03 -4.13
CA ALA A 167 9.02 -3.31 -3.54
C ALA A 167 9.97 -4.24 -2.79
N ILE A 168 9.46 -5.29 -2.15
CA ILE A 168 10.26 -6.30 -1.44
C ILE A 168 11.00 -7.22 -2.42
N ILE A 169 10.32 -7.78 -3.41
CA ILE A 169 10.91 -8.80 -4.29
C ILE A 169 12.00 -8.23 -5.20
N THR A 170 11.86 -6.99 -5.67
CA THR A 170 12.80 -6.41 -6.66
C THR A 170 14.25 -6.34 -6.16
N PRO A 171 14.58 -5.71 -5.00
CA PRO A 171 15.94 -5.75 -4.49
C PRO A 171 16.37 -7.15 -4.04
N ALA A 172 15.43 -8.03 -3.67
CA ALA A 172 15.73 -9.43 -3.32
C ALA A 172 16.21 -10.26 -4.52
N LEU A 173 15.86 -9.89 -5.76
CA LEU A 173 16.43 -10.51 -6.97
C LEU A 173 17.91 -10.16 -7.16
N ILE A 174 18.32 -8.94 -6.75
CA ILE A 174 19.71 -8.48 -6.88
C ILE A 174 20.64 -9.32 -6.01
N ILE A 175 20.21 -9.64 -4.78
CA ILE A 175 21.07 -10.39 -3.84
C ILE A 175 21.39 -11.81 -4.32
N GLY A 176 20.55 -12.40 -5.16
CA GLY A 176 20.81 -13.70 -5.75
C GLY A 176 22.10 -13.76 -6.57
N ALA A 177 22.47 -12.64 -7.21
CA ALA A 177 23.70 -12.54 -8.01
C ALA A 177 24.97 -12.32 -7.16
N VAL A 178 24.81 -11.78 -5.95
CA VAL A 178 25.93 -11.43 -5.03
C VAL A 178 25.95 -12.29 -3.77
N ALA A 179 25.10 -13.31 -3.71
CA ALA A 179 24.98 -14.22 -2.59
C ALA A 179 26.37 -14.79 -2.23
N GLU A 180 26.66 -14.87 -0.93
CA GLU A 180 27.95 -15.28 -0.33
C GLU A 180 29.11 -14.27 -0.36
N ARG A 181 29.02 -13.12 -1.06
CA ARG A 181 30.17 -12.20 -1.25
C ARG A 181 30.08 -10.88 -0.51
N MET A 182 28.96 -10.60 0.15
CA MET A 182 28.71 -9.33 0.85
C MET A 182 28.35 -9.54 2.32
N LYS A 183 28.79 -8.60 3.17
CA LYS A 183 28.35 -8.53 4.57
C LYS A 183 26.86 -8.16 4.61
N PHE A 184 26.11 -8.75 5.54
CA PHE A 184 24.68 -8.48 5.70
C PHE A 184 24.36 -6.98 5.84
N ALA A 185 25.12 -6.25 6.66
CA ALA A 185 24.95 -4.80 6.81
C ALA A 185 25.18 -4.03 5.50
N ALA A 186 26.15 -4.47 4.68
CA ALA A 186 26.43 -3.85 3.38
C ALA A 186 25.26 -4.08 2.41
N VAL A 187 24.63 -5.26 2.45
CA VAL A 187 23.41 -5.55 1.68
C VAL A 187 22.27 -4.63 2.10
N LEU A 188 22.02 -4.46 3.39
CA LEU A 188 20.93 -3.59 3.87
C LEU A 188 21.15 -2.12 3.50
N VAL A 189 22.38 -1.60 3.66
CA VAL A 189 22.70 -0.22 3.26
C VAL A 189 22.55 -0.04 1.75
N PHE A 190 23.06 -1.00 0.97
CA PHE A 190 22.91 -0.97 -0.49
C PHE A 190 21.43 -0.96 -0.90
N VAL A 191 20.62 -1.88 -0.36
CA VAL A 191 19.19 -1.94 -0.67
C VAL A 191 18.49 -0.65 -0.25
N GLY A 192 18.77 -0.14 0.95
CA GLY A 192 18.20 1.13 1.41
C GLY A 192 18.48 2.28 0.43
N ALA A 193 19.74 2.45 0.02
CA ALA A 193 20.10 3.48 -0.96
C ALA A 193 19.46 3.22 -2.34
N TRP A 194 19.47 1.96 -2.79
CA TRP A 194 18.92 1.54 -4.07
C TRP A 194 17.41 1.78 -4.17
N MET A 195 16.66 1.60 -3.07
CA MET A 195 15.22 1.88 -3.03
C MET A 195 14.93 3.34 -3.36
N PHE A 196 15.67 4.30 -2.80
CA PHE A 196 15.47 5.73 -3.08
C PHE A 196 16.05 6.17 -4.42
N ALA A 197 17.21 5.63 -4.80
CA ALA A 197 17.89 6.05 -6.03
C ALA A 197 17.28 5.44 -7.30
N VAL A 198 16.68 4.25 -7.20
CA VAL A 198 16.25 3.47 -8.37
C VAL A 198 14.81 3.02 -8.25
N TYR A 199 14.43 2.27 -7.20
CA TYR A 199 13.11 1.66 -7.15
C TYR A 199 11.98 2.70 -7.12
N PHE A 200 11.98 3.63 -6.16
CA PHE A 200 10.89 4.60 -6.02
C PHE A 200 10.76 5.50 -7.25
N PRO A 201 11.85 6.05 -7.84
CA PRO A 201 11.73 6.83 -9.06
C PRO A 201 11.16 6.04 -10.23
N ILE A 202 11.66 4.83 -10.48
CA ILE A 202 11.21 3.99 -11.60
C ILE A 202 9.76 3.55 -11.40
N ALA A 203 9.39 3.15 -10.19
CA ALA A 203 8.01 2.79 -9.88
C ALA A 203 7.07 3.99 -10.07
N HIS A 204 7.47 5.20 -9.68
CA HIS A 204 6.68 6.41 -9.91
C HIS A 204 6.52 6.70 -11.42
N MET A 205 7.60 6.64 -12.19
CA MET A 205 7.55 6.90 -13.64
C MET A 205 6.63 5.94 -14.41
N VAL A 206 6.44 4.72 -13.91
CA VAL A 206 5.68 3.68 -14.60
C VAL A 206 4.25 3.53 -14.05
N TRP A 207 4.06 3.70 -12.75
CA TRP A 207 2.79 3.41 -12.07
C TRP A 207 2.24 4.56 -11.21
N GLY A 208 3.01 5.63 -11.04
CA GLY A 208 2.72 6.75 -10.12
C GLY A 208 1.93 7.89 -10.72
#